data_AF-A0A9P1N408-F1
#
_entry.id   AF-A0A9P1N408-F1
#
_cell.length_a   1.000
_cell.length_b   1.000
_cell.length_c   1.000
_cell.angle_alpha   90.00
_cell.angle_beta   90.00
_cell.angle_gamma   90.00
#
_symmetry.space_group_name_H-M   'P 1'
#
loop_
_entity.id
_entity.type
_entity.pdbx_description
1 polymer ?
#
loop_
_entity_poly.entity_id
_entity_poly.type
_entity_poly.pdbx_seq_one_letter_code
_entity_poly.pdbx_strand_id
1 'polypeptide(L)'
;MFIWPVFTFLIGIVDSCIPTQQVETTTTSTTTTSTTTTSTTTSPYVCPVCKEIYAVTSCPKDTATDYCLTAAQVGGVTYTLGQMSDGYGDSNTCSIDLACPSGILPVYTRSGGSTSSLGNLVATCSELTGVWQFKQTTNDPITNAVCRGS
;
A
#
# COMPACT_ATOMS: atom_id res chain seq x y z
N MET A 1 66.97 38.80 14.50
CA MET A 1 68.34 38.89 13.96
C MET A 1 68.40 38.00 12.74
N PHE A 2 68.78 38.60 11.61
CA PHE A 2 68.83 38.02 10.26
C PHE A 2 69.75 36.78 10.21
N ILE A 3 69.52 35.89 9.23
CA ILE A 3 70.43 35.64 8.10
C ILE A 3 69.80 34.54 7.21
N TRP A 4 69.55 34.91 5.96
CA TRP A 4 69.31 34.03 4.81
C TRP A 4 70.61 33.30 4.43
N PRO A 5 70.54 32.10 3.83
CA PRO A 5 71.49 31.77 2.79
C PRO A 5 70.76 31.63 1.46
N VAL A 6 71.09 32.57 0.56
CA VAL A 6 71.01 32.40 -0.88
C VAL A 6 71.85 31.19 -1.25
N PHE A 7 71.25 30.20 -1.92
CA PHE A 7 72.00 29.33 -2.82
C PHE A 7 71.29 29.33 -4.17
N THR A 8 71.77 30.20 -5.05
CA THR A 8 71.50 30.17 -6.47
C THR A 8 72.33 29.04 -7.07
N PHE A 9 71.69 28.02 -7.63
CA PHE A 9 72.30 27.19 -8.67
C PHE A 9 71.28 26.89 -9.77
N LEU A 10 71.58 27.46 -10.93
CA LEU A 10 71.00 27.17 -12.24
C LEU A 10 71.26 25.70 -12.61
N ILE A 11 70.23 24.89 -12.84
CA ILE A 11 70.34 23.69 -13.69
C ILE A 11 69.03 23.49 -14.46
N GLY A 12 69.12 23.68 -15.78
CA GLY A 12 68.57 22.78 -16.79
C GLY A 12 67.08 22.45 -16.73
N ILE A 13 66.30 23.25 -17.45
CA ILE A 13 65.11 22.82 -18.19
C ILE A 13 65.32 21.42 -18.79
N VAL A 14 64.61 20.42 -18.27
CA VAL A 14 64.25 19.22 -19.02
C VAL A 14 62.76 19.26 -19.26
N ASP A 15 62.44 19.34 -20.54
CA ASP A 15 61.12 19.23 -21.11
C ASP A 15 60.52 17.88 -20.68
N SER A 16 59.58 17.93 -19.75
CA SER A 16 58.62 16.85 -19.56
C SER A 16 57.27 17.50 -19.63
N CYS A 17 56.62 17.31 -20.78
CA CYS A 17 55.21 17.57 -20.97
C CYS A 17 54.43 16.85 -19.86
N ILE A 18 54.05 17.59 -18.83
CA ILE A 18 53.11 17.13 -17.81
C ILE A 18 51.73 17.12 -18.48
N PRO A 19 51.02 15.99 -18.50
CA PRO A 19 49.66 15.97 -19.01
C PRO A 19 48.81 16.86 -18.11
N THR A 20 48.35 18.00 -18.66
CA THR A 20 47.27 18.79 -18.06
C THR A 20 45.99 17.95 -18.15
N GLN A 21 45.75 17.12 -17.15
CA GLN A 21 44.45 16.52 -16.93
C GLN A 21 43.52 17.67 -16.53
N GLN A 22 42.71 18.11 -17.49
CA GLN A 22 41.55 18.95 -17.26
C GLN A 22 40.66 18.24 -16.23
N VAL A 23 40.68 18.71 -14.98
CA VAL A 23 39.68 18.32 -13.98
C VAL A 23 38.40 19.06 -14.37
N GLU A 24 37.54 18.39 -15.13
CA GLU A 24 36.14 18.76 -15.20
C GLU A 24 35.55 18.62 -13.80
N THR A 25 35.15 19.75 -13.22
CA THR A 25 34.31 19.79 -12.02
C THR A 25 32.97 19.15 -12.36
N THR A 26 32.88 17.84 -12.19
CA THR A 26 31.61 17.12 -12.26
C THR A 26 30.76 17.59 -11.09
N THR A 27 29.83 18.49 -11.36
CA THR A 27 28.80 18.87 -10.40
C THR A 27 27.85 17.68 -10.30
N THR A 28 28.07 16.81 -9.32
CA THR A 28 27.12 15.76 -8.97
C THR A 28 25.89 16.43 -8.38
N SER A 29 24.88 16.69 -9.21
CA SER A 29 23.53 16.96 -8.73
C SER A 29 22.99 15.68 -8.10
N THR A 30 23.12 15.58 -6.78
CA THR A 30 22.46 14.56 -5.99
C THR A 30 20.96 14.85 -6.01
N THR A 31 20.25 14.26 -6.98
CA THR A 31 18.78 14.21 -6.95
C THR A 31 18.38 13.26 -5.83
N THR A 32 18.05 13.82 -4.67
CA THR A 32 17.42 13.09 -3.57
C THR A 32 16.01 12.71 -4.02
N THR A 33 15.88 11.54 -4.64
CA THR A 33 14.57 10.91 -4.84
C THR A 33 14.08 10.49 -3.46
N SER A 34 13.20 11.29 -2.85
CA SER A 34 12.44 10.87 -1.68
C SER A 34 11.53 9.72 -2.09
N THR A 35 12.04 8.49 -2.01
CA THR A 35 11.21 7.29 -2.08
C THR A 35 10.40 7.24 -0.79
N THR A 36 9.19 7.80 -0.82
CA THR A 36 8.19 7.58 0.22
C THR A 36 7.82 6.11 0.17
N THR A 37 8.54 5.29 0.93
CA THR A 37 8.20 3.88 1.15
C THR A 37 6.97 3.85 2.05
N THR A 38 5.79 4.00 1.43
CA THR A 38 4.50 3.74 2.08
C THR A 38 4.47 2.25 2.43
N SER A 39 4.84 1.92 3.65
CA SER A 39 4.67 0.58 4.20
C SER A 39 3.19 0.38 4.47
N THR A 40 2.44 -0.07 3.46
CA THR A 40 1.11 -0.64 3.66
C THR A 40 1.30 -1.99 4.34
N THR A 41 1.01 -2.07 5.63
CA THR A 41 0.90 -3.33 6.37
C THR A 41 -0.40 -4.05 5.94
N THR A 42 -0.51 -4.40 4.67
CA THR A 42 -1.53 -5.30 4.16
C THR A 42 -0.97 -6.71 4.25
N SER A 43 -1.63 -7.59 5.00
CA SER A 43 -1.42 -9.04 4.87
C SER A 43 -1.51 -9.39 3.37
N PRO A 44 -0.60 -10.22 2.82
CA PRO A 44 -0.66 -10.58 1.41
C PRO A 44 -2.02 -11.22 1.13
N TYR A 45 -2.66 -10.78 0.05
CA TYR A 45 -3.92 -11.34 -0.39
C TYR A 45 -3.74 -12.82 -0.75
N VAL A 46 -4.52 -13.70 -0.09
CA VAL A 46 -4.32 -15.16 -0.13
C VAL A 46 -5.25 -15.89 -1.10
N CYS A 47 -6.17 -15.17 -1.73
CA CYS A 47 -7.26 -15.75 -2.53
C CYS A 47 -6.95 -15.61 -4.03
N PRO A 48 -6.77 -16.71 -4.80
CA PRO A 48 -6.25 -16.63 -6.17
C PRO A 48 -7.26 -16.15 -7.23
N VAL A 49 -8.55 -16.47 -7.08
CA VAL A 49 -9.62 -16.19 -8.06
C VAL A 49 -10.50 -15.05 -7.59
N CYS A 50 -10.83 -15.03 -6.30
CA CYS A 50 -11.54 -13.91 -5.69
C CYS A 50 -10.72 -12.62 -5.86
N LYS A 51 -11.40 -11.47 -6.00
CA LYS A 51 -10.74 -10.16 -5.98
C LYS A 51 -10.87 -9.53 -4.62
N GLU A 52 -9.93 -8.68 -4.22
CA GLU A 52 -10.12 -7.85 -3.04
C GLU A 52 -11.39 -6.99 -3.20
N ILE A 53 -12.28 -7.04 -2.21
CA ILE A 53 -13.47 -6.18 -2.16
C ILE A 53 -13.28 -4.98 -1.24
N TYR A 54 -12.25 -4.98 -0.39
CA TYR A 54 -11.97 -3.83 0.44
C TYR A 54 -11.27 -2.74 -0.36
N ALA A 55 -12.01 -1.69 -0.73
CA ALA A 55 -11.47 -0.61 -1.55
C ALA A 55 -11.96 0.77 -1.10
N VAL A 56 -11.02 1.61 -0.65
CA VAL A 56 -11.30 3.01 -0.30
C VAL A 56 -11.62 3.89 -1.49
N THR A 57 -11.13 3.52 -2.67
CA THR A 57 -11.34 4.25 -3.93
C THR A 57 -12.81 4.26 -4.34
N SER A 58 -13.56 3.22 -3.96
CA SER A 58 -14.99 3.06 -4.21
C SER A 58 -15.85 3.44 -2.99
N CYS A 59 -15.34 4.31 -2.12
CA CYS A 59 -16.06 4.80 -0.95
C CYS A 59 -17.45 5.35 -1.33
N PRO A 60 -18.56 4.71 -0.90
CA PRO A 60 -19.90 5.21 -1.17
C PRO A 60 -20.19 6.39 -0.24
N LYS A 61 -20.47 7.56 -0.80
CA LYS A 61 -20.79 8.78 -0.06
C LYS A 61 -22.27 9.10 -0.21
N ASP A 62 -22.98 9.19 0.91
CA ASP A 62 -24.35 9.70 1.00
C ASP A 62 -24.34 11.21 1.31
N THR A 63 -23.32 11.68 2.05
CA THR A 63 -23.13 13.09 2.39
C THR A 63 -21.75 13.62 1.99
N ALA A 64 -21.56 14.94 2.05
CA ALA A 64 -20.27 15.58 1.79
C ALA A 64 -19.24 15.35 2.91
N THR A 65 -19.67 15.02 4.13
CA THR A 65 -18.79 14.74 5.27
C THR A 65 -18.35 13.28 5.33
N ASP A 66 -19.00 12.40 4.56
CA ASP A 66 -18.67 10.99 4.54
C ASP A 66 -17.23 10.74 4.09
N TYR A 67 -16.54 9.92 4.88
CA TYR A 67 -15.18 9.49 4.61
C TYR A 67 -15.03 7.99 4.82
N CYS A 68 -14.10 7.39 4.09
CA CYS A 68 -13.77 5.99 4.25
C CYS A 68 -12.38 5.81 4.83
N LEU A 69 -12.26 4.85 5.73
CA LEU A 69 -10.99 4.47 6.32
C LEU A 69 -10.22 3.53 5.39
N THR A 70 -8.91 3.70 5.34
CA THR A 70 -7.97 2.77 4.70
C THR A 70 -7.80 1.50 5.52
N ALA A 71 -7.28 0.45 4.88
CA ALA A 71 -7.01 -0.83 5.55
C ALA A 71 -6.12 -0.65 6.78
N ALA A 72 -5.14 0.28 6.72
CA ALA A 72 -4.29 0.60 7.86
C ALA A 72 -5.05 1.27 9.01
N GLN A 73 -5.99 2.17 8.70
CA GLN A 73 -6.76 2.90 9.72
C GLN A 73 -7.80 2.03 10.44
N VAL A 74 -8.30 0.99 9.78
CA VAL A 74 -9.21 0.02 10.42
C VAL A 74 -8.49 -1.02 11.28
N GLY A 75 -7.15 -0.98 11.32
CA GLY A 75 -6.33 -1.96 12.05
C GLY A 75 -5.92 -3.18 11.21
N GLY A 76 -6.11 -3.12 9.89
CA GLY A 76 -5.82 -4.19 8.95
C GLY A 76 -7.08 -4.82 8.39
N VAL A 77 -6.98 -5.33 7.16
CA VAL A 77 -8.03 -6.16 6.54
C VAL A 77 -7.43 -7.52 6.29
N THR A 78 -8.07 -8.55 6.84
CA THR A 78 -7.57 -9.92 6.74
C THR A 78 -8.49 -10.72 5.83
N TYR A 79 -7.87 -11.36 4.85
CA TYR A 79 -8.51 -12.36 4.01
C TYR A 79 -8.02 -13.74 4.43
N THR A 80 -8.92 -14.71 4.50
CA THR A 80 -8.59 -16.09 4.88
C THR A 80 -9.13 -17.04 3.82
N LEU A 81 -8.25 -17.88 3.27
CA LEU A 81 -8.62 -18.95 2.36
C LEU A 81 -8.81 -20.25 3.15
N GLY A 82 -9.97 -20.86 3.00
CA GLY A 82 -10.34 -22.13 3.62
C GLY A 82 -11.65 -22.05 4.38
N GLN A 83 -12.01 -23.17 5.02
CA GLN A 83 -13.21 -23.26 5.82
C GLN A 83 -13.11 -22.32 7.03
N MET A 84 -14.18 -21.58 7.29
CA MET A 84 -14.26 -20.67 8.44
C MET A 84 -14.36 -21.45 9.76
N SER A 85 -13.99 -20.82 10.88
CA SER A 85 -13.96 -21.45 12.22
C SER A 85 -15.30 -22.01 12.70
N ASP A 86 -16.40 -21.55 12.12
CA ASP A 86 -17.77 -22.01 12.41
C ASP A 86 -18.26 -23.12 11.48
N GLY A 87 -17.39 -23.64 10.61
CA GLY A 87 -17.68 -24.69 9.64
C GLY A 87 -18.29 -24.20 8.32
N TYR A 88 -18.48 -22.89 8.14
CA TYR A 88 -19.00 -22.35 6.88
C TYR A 88 -17.94 -22.34 5.77
N GLY A 89 -18.36 -22.70 4.55
CA GLY A 89 -17.47 -22.80 3.38
C GLY A 89 -16.70 -24.12 3.32
N ASP A 90 -15.74 -24.16 2.41
CA ASP A 90 -14.85 -25.28 2.13
C ASP A 90 -13.39 -24.80 1.95
N SER A 91 -12.48 -25.68 1.55
CA SER A 91 -11.08 -25.33 1.29
C SER A 91 -10.88 -24.29 0.19
N ASN A 92 -11.89 -24.06 -0.65
CA ASN A 92 -11.91 -23.12 -1.77
C ASN A 92 -12.77 -21.89 -1.44
N THR A 93 -13.02 -21.61 -0.17
CA THR A 93 -13.77 -20.44 0.26
C THR A 93 -12.81 -19.38 0.79
N CYS A 94 -12.72 -18.25 0.09
CA CYS A 94 -12.12 -17.04 0.61
C CYS A 94 -13.12 -16.32 1.52
N SER A 95 -12.66 -15.79 2.63
CA SER A 95 -13.49 -15.05 3.57
C SER A 95 -12.81 -13.77 4.03
N ILE A 96 -13.62 -12.79 4.39
CA ILE A 96 -13.22 -11.53 5.02
C ILE A 96 -14.13 -11.28 6.21
N ASP A 97 -13.52 -10.94 7.34
CA ASP A 97 -14.21 -10.38 8.50
C ASP A 97 -13.77 -8.92 8.64
N LEU A 98 -14.68 -8.01 8.30
CA LEU A 98 -14.44 -6.59 8.38
C LEU A 98 -15.09 -6.03 9.64
N ALA A 99 -14.26 -5.78 10.64
CA ALA A 99 -14.61 -5.08 11.87
C ALA A 99 -14.16 -3.62 11.80
N CYS A 100 -15.13 -2.69 11.72
CA CYS A 100 -14.82 -1.27 11.70
C CYS A 100 -14.62 -0.71 13.13
N PRO A 101 -13.79 0.33 13.31
CA PRO A 101 -13.63 1.01 14.60
C PRO A 101 -14.95 1.56 15.15
N SER A 102 -15.00 1.80 16.47
CA SER A 102 -16.18 2.36 17.13
C SER A 102 -16.63 3.69 16.49
N GLY A 103 -17.92 3.81 16.21
CA GLY A 103 -18.49 4.99 15.55
C GLY A 103 -18.40 4.98 14.01
N ILE A 104 -17.80 3.94 13.42
CA ILE A 104 -17.69 3.74 11.98
C ILE A 104 -18.43 2.46 11.61
N LEU A 105 -19.20 2.49 10.52
CA LEU A 105 -19.96 1.33 10.07
C LEU A 105 -19.34 0.73 8.81
N PRO A 106 -19.33 -0.60 8.66
CA PRO A 106 -19.01 -1.23 7.39
C PRO A 106 -20.13 -0.97 6.40
N VAL A 107 -19.76 -0.46 5.23
CA VAL A 107 -20.64 -0.21 4.10
C VAL A 107 -20.18 -1.08 2.94
N TYR A 108 -21.13 -1.74 2.30
CA TYR A 108 -20.86 -2.60 1.16
C TYR A 108 -21.78 -2.25 0.00
N THR A 109 -21.33 -2.56 -1.21
CA THR A 109 -22.12 -2.37 -2.43
C THR A 109 -22.56 -3.72 -2.95
N ARG A 110 -23.86 -3.83 -3.24
CA ARG A 110 -24.49 -5.00 -3.88
C ARG A 110 -25.29 -4.57 -5.11
N SER A 111 -25.80 -5.54 -5.86
CA SER A 111 -26.81 -5.31 -6.91
C SER A 111 -28.02 -4.58 -6.33
N GLY A 112 -28.10 -3.26 -6.52
CA GLY A 112 -29.15 -2.40 -5.96
C GLY A 112 -28.66 -1.21 -5.14
N GLY A 113 -27.36 -1.12 -4.86
CA GLY A 113 -26.75 0.06 -4.22
C GLY A 113 -25.86 -0.27 -3.02
N SER A 114 -25.53 0.76 -2.26
CA SER A 114 -24.71 0.64 -1.05
C SER A 114 -25.57 0.52 0.19
N THR A 115 -25.18 -0.30 1.14
CA THR A 115 -25.90 -0.53 2.41
C THR A 115 -24.89 -0.65 3.55
N SER A 116 -25.26 -0.15 4.72
CA SER A 116 -24.44 -0.22 5.93
C SER A 116 -24.86 -1.41 6.79
N SER A 117 -23.90 -2.12 7.38
CA SER A 117 -24.14 -3.11 8.43
C SER A 117 -23.96 -2.49 9.80
N LEU A 118 -24.80 -2.86 10.76
CA LEU A 118 -24.74 -2.38 12.16
C LEU A 118 -23.69 -3.11 13.01
N GLY A 119 -23.02 -4.13 12.45
CA GLY A 119 -21.94 -4.88 13.09
C GLY A 119 -20.90 -5.31 12.06
N ASN A 120 -20.06 -6.28 12.42
CA ASN A 120 -19.03 -6.80 11.53
C ASN A 120 -19.64 -7.31 10.22
N LEU A 121 -18.97 -6.99 9.12
CA LEU A 121 -19.31 -7.50 7.81
C LEU A 121 -18.52 -8.78 7.56
N VAL A 122 -19.23 -9.90 7.47
CA VAL A 122 -18.64 -11.19 7.08
C VAL A 122 -19.10 -11.55 5.68
N ALA A 123 -18.14 -11.59 4.75
CA ALA A 123 -18.38 -11.99 3.38
C ALA A 123 -17.49 -13.19 3.01
N THR A 124 -17.99 -13.98 2.08
CA THR A 124 -17.30 -15.16 1.54
C THR A 124 -17.34 -15.15 0.03
N CYS A 125 -16.26 -15.59 -0.59
CA CYS A 125 -16.16 -15.77 -2.02
C CYS A 125 -15.69 -17.20 -2.31
N SER A 126 -16.36 -17.87 -3.24
CA SER A 126 -15.90 -19.18 -3.71
C SER A 126 -14.83 -18.97 -4.79
N GLU A 127 -13.70 -19.64 -4.65
CA GLU A 127 -12.64 -19.67 -5.66
C GLU A 127 -13.08 -20.35 -6.98
N LEU A 128 -14.25 -20.99 -6.99
CA LEU A 128 -14.83 -21.56 -8.22
C LEU A 128 -15.55 -20.51 -9.07
N THR A 129 -16.17 -19.51 -8.42
CA THR A 129 -17.00 -18.49 -9.10
C THR A 129 -16.37 -17.11 -9.08
N GLY A 130 -15.49 -16.81 -8.11
CA GLY A 130 -14.90 -15.49 -7.90
C GLY A 130 -15.89 -14.44 -7.43
N VAL A 131 -17.07 -14.84 -6.94
CA VAL A 131 -18.14 -13.94 -6.53
C VAL A 131 -18.22 -13.86 -5.00
N TRP A 132 -18.10 -12.64 -4.46
CA TRP A 132 -18.32 -12.38 -3.04
C TRP A 132 -19.80 -12.33 -2.70
N GLN A 133 -20.16 -12.92 -1.56
CA GLN A 133 -21.53 -12.97 -1.05
C GLN A 133 -21.49 -12.88 0.48
N PHE A 134 -22.60 -12.52 1.10
CA PHE A 134 -22.70 -12.65 2.56
C PHE A 134 -22.74 -14.11 2.95
N LYS A 135 -22.21 -14.38 4.14
CA LYS A 135 -22.38 -15.66 4.79
C LYS A 135 -23.89 -15.98 4.91
N GLN A 136 -24.32 -17.12 4.35
CA GLN A 136 -25.69 -17.64 4.38
C GLN A 136 -26.76 -16.89 3.56
N THR A 137 -26.41 -15.94 2.67
CA THR A 137 -27.38 -15.42 1.68
C THR A 137 -26.80 -15.51 0.28
N THR A 138 -27.51 -16.16 -0.63
CA THR A 138 -26.91 -16.69 -1.87
C THR A 138 -27.12 -15.85 -3.13
N ASN A 139 -27.83 -14.70 -3.09
CA ASN A 139 -28.25 -14.04 -4.33
C ASN A 139 -27.74 -12.62 -4.57
N ASP A 140 -27.11 -11.98 -3.58
CA ASP A 140 -26.64 -10.59 -3.74
C ASP A 140 -25.11 -10.55 -3.78
N PRO A 141 -24.50 -10.45 -4.97
CA PRO A 141 -23.06 -10.32 -5.07
C PRO A 141 -22.59 -9.01 -4.47
N ILE A 142 -21.54 -9.08 -3.66
CA ILE A 142 -20.85 -7.93 -3.09
C ILE A 142 -19.72 -7.55 -4.04
N THR A 143 -19.64 -6.29 -4.42
CA THR A 143 -18.59 -5.78 -5.31
C THR A 143 -17.57 -4.91 -4.60
N ASN A 144 -17.96 -4.37 -3.43
CA ASN A 144 -17.11 -3.50 -2.64
C ASN A 144 -17.53 -3.54 -1.17
N ALA A 145 -16.58 -3.37 -0.26
CA ALA A 145 -16.75 -3.23 1.17
C ALA A 145 -15.76 -2.20 1.72
N VAL A 146 -16.19 -1.36 2.66
CA VAL A 146 -15.32 -0.34 3.25
C VAL A 146 -15.88 0.12 4.59
N CYS A 147 -15.03 0.61 5.49
CA CYS A 147 -15.49 1.26 6.72
C CYS A 147 -15.72 2.75 6.45
N ARG A 148 -16.96 3.22 6.66
CA ARG A 148 -17.38 4.61 6.39
C ARG A 148 -17.83 5.31 7.67
N GLY A 149 -17.29 6.50 7.91
CA GLY A 149 -17.76 7.45 8.90
C GLY A 149 -18.58 8.56 8.24
N SER A 150 -19.49 9.16 9.01
CA SER A 150 -20.39 10.25 8.61
C SER A 150 -20.27 11.44 9.55
#